data_AF-W0LKE3-F1
#
_entry.id   AF-W0LKE3-F1
#
_cell.length_a   1.000
_cell.length_b   1.000
_cell.length_c   1.000
_cell.angle_alpha   90.00
_cell.angle_beta   90.00
_cell.angle_gamma   90.00
#
_symmetry.space_group_name_H-M   'P 1'
#
loop_
_entity.id
_entity.type
_entity.pdbx_description
1 polymer ?
#
loop_
_entity_poly.entity_id
_entity_poly.type
_entity_poly.pdbx_seq_one_letter_code
_entity_poly.pdbx_strand_id
1 'polypeptide(L)'
;MKKLFGLALLGASTLLLMSTSVLAATYSPSFSNCNVTNIGPGQWRATFRLNIFYANNGASSTANNTFYAWLPGLDTRTGRPLTAYIQRVTSPGWNNMTGPASVRISSATERLLFFGTGSNDNIITSGGTFSINFTTAGNNAYPALFMRYTHISENGGGQETPLLVLPGGICHGGATPPATLPPITELEPPEPEFSLKSAVWELNAADVGDLPEVTAPGNGYAASIKNIGSNNLCVSYVSAGVRNKEYALGVTNGTNLQGGRNLFMMNGAAGSQLPYNLQLVSNDSVTGNNFSFPAATAKYITLSQAPSGVNGRSEMCWTPAVSLFKTASTQSGLHTDTVNFVITPKA
;
A
#
# COMPACT_ATOMS: atom_id res chain seq x y z
N MET A 1 -54.46 -52.38 -68.36
CA MET A 1 -54.76 -52.24 -66.92
C MET A 1 -53.49 -51.83 -66.17
N LYS A 2 -53.66 -50.84 -65.29
CA LYS A 2 -52.81 -50.24 -64.24
C LYS A 2 -51.38 -50.78 -63.98
N LYS A 3 -50.42 -49.86 -64.18
CA LYS A 3 -49.27 -49.42 -63.34
C LYS A 3 -48.61 -50.40 -62.35
N LEU A 4 -47.27 -50.44 -62.34
CA LEU A 4 -46.45 -49.83 -61.27
C LEU A 4 -44.94 -49.76 -61.60
N PHE A 5 -44.38 -48.59 -61.32
CA PHE A 5 -42.97 -48.16 -61.31
C PHE A 5 -42.31 -48.57 -59.97
N GLY A 6 -40.97 -48.73 -59.92
CA GLY A 6 -40.27 -48.73 -58.61
C GLY A 6 -38.80 -49.20 -58.60
N LEU A 7 -37.91 -48.24 -58.86
CA LEU A 7 -36.53 -48.05 -58.35
C LEU A 7 -35.70 -49.25 -57.84
N ALA A 8 -34.54 -49.44 -58.49
CA ALA A 8 -33.35 -50.04 -57.94
C ALA A 8 -32.56 -49.01 -57.10
N LEU A 9 -32.15 -49.37 -55.88
CA LEU A 9 -30.87 -49.00 -55.27
C LEU A 9 -30.74 -49.67 -53.89
N LEU A 10 -29.50 -49.91 -53.46
CA LEU A 10 -28.99 -50.29 -52.13
C LEU A 10 -28.64 -51.77 -51.93
N GLY A 11 -27.35 -52.00 -51.65
CA GLY A 11 -26.89 -53.26 -51.08
C GLY A 11 -25.40 -53.57 -51.23
N ALA A 12 -24.51 -52.58 -51.27
CA ALA A 12 -23.07 -52.83 -51.17
C ALA A 12 -22.48 -51.98 -50.04
N SER A 13 -21.67 -52.62 -49.21
CA SER A 13 -20.68 -52.03 -48.29
C SER A 13 -21.17 -51.54 -46.92
N THR A 14 -21.41 -52.47 -46.00
CA THR A 14 -21.27 -52.24 -44.55
C THR A 14 -20.05 -53.00 -44.03
N LEU A 15 -18.86 -52.50 -44.36
CA LEU A 15 -17.61 -52.90 -43.71
C LEU A 15 -16.59 -51.75 -43.72
N LEU A 16 -16.88 -50.69 -42.96
CA LEU A 16 -15.91 -49.76 -42.36
C LEU A 16 -16.73 -48.68 -41.66
N LEU A 17 -16.79 -48.68 -40.33
CA LEU A 17 -17.07 -47.53 -39.46
C LEU A 17 -17.05 -48.04 -38.01
N MET A 18 -15.92 -48.61 -37.61
CA MET A 18 -15.46 -48.45 -36.24
C MET A 18 -14.38 -47.37 -36.26
N SER A 19 -14.80 -46.14 -36.56
CA SER A 19 -14.03 -44.97 -36.18
C SER A 19 -14.13 -44.90 -34.65
N THR A 20 -13.14 -45.47 -33.97
CA THR A 20 -12.86 -45.06 -32.60
C THR A 20 -12.66 -43.56 -32.66
N SER A 21 -13.56 -42.81 -32.06
CA SER A 21 -13.33 -41.40 -31.76
C SER A 21 -12.09 -41.38 -30.86
N VAL A 22 -10.94 -41.05 -31.45
CA VAL A 22 -9.73 -40.74 -30.71
C VAL A 22 -10.11 -39.52 -29.86
N LEU A 23 -10.34 -39.76 -28.56
CA LEU A 23 -10.58 -38.70 -27.61
C LEU A 23 -9.34 -37.80 -27.65
N ALA A 24 -9.52 -36.57 -28.13
CA ALA A 24 -8.45 -35.58 -28.19
C ALA A 24 -7.81 -35.47 -26.80
N ALA A 25 -6.50 -35.66 -26.73
CA ALA A 25 -5.75 -35.44 -25.50
C ALA A 25 -5.82 -33.95 -25.14
N THR A 26 -6.22 -33.65 -23.89
CA THR A 26 -6.29 -32.27 -23.41
C THR A 26 -5.37 -32.08 -22.20
N TYR A 27 -4.57 -31.01 -22.26
CA TYR A 27 -3.79 -30.53 -21.12
C TYR A 27 -4.67 -29.62 -20.26
N SER A 28 -4.87 -30.00 -19.00
CA SER A 28 -5.64 -29.21 -18.04
C SER A 28 -4.70 -28.58 -17.01
N PRO A 29 -4.43 -27.27 -17.07
CA PRO A 29 -3.60 -26.61 -16.08
C PRO A 29 -4.41 -26.31 -14.81
N SER A 30 -3.76 -26.40 -13.66
CA SER A 30 -4.21 -25.75 -12.44
C SER A 30 -3.16 -24.80 -11.91
N PHE A 31 -3.62 -23.68 -11.38
CA PHE A 31 -2.76 -22.71 -10.72
C PHE A 31 -3.11 -22.68 -9.24
N SER A 32 -2.09 -22.75 -8.40
CA SER A 32 -2.23 -22.71 -6.94
C SER A 32 -1.11 -21.89 -6.32
N ASN A 33 -1.18 -21.64 -5.01
CA ASN A 33 -0.16 -20.89 -4.26
C ASN A 33 0.15 -19.51 -4.88
N CYS A 34 -0.86 -18.86 -5.47
CA CYS A 34 -0.75 -17.52 -6.03
C CYS A 34 -0.50 -16.52 -4.92
N ASN A 35 0.46 -15.63 -5.08
CA ASN A 35 0.66 -14.50 -4.18
C ASN A 35 1.38 -13.37 -4.92
N VAL A 36 1.07 -12.14 -4.55
CA VAL A 36 1.87 -10.97 -4.90
C VAL A 36 2.31 -10.28 -3.62
N THR A 37 3.62 -10.17 -3.42
CA THR A 37 4.21 -9.60 -2.21
C THR A 37 5.04 -8.38 -2.55
N ASN A 38 4.91 -7.32 -1.75
CA ASN A 38 5.81 -6.18 -1.80
C ASN A 38 7.22 -6.63 -1.38
N ILE A 39 8.24 -6.29 -2.16
CA ILE A 39 9.66 -6.60 -1.89
C ILE A 39 10.53 -5.33 -1.78
N GLY A 40 9.91 -4.15 -1.82
CA GLY A 40 10.55 -2.85 -1.77
C GLY A 40 9.65 -1.76 -2.38
N PRO A 41 9.99 -0.47 -2.24
CA PRO A 41 9.23 0.64 -2.83
C PRO A 41 9.03 0.44 -4.34
N GLY A 42 7.78 0.34 -4.76
CA GLY A 42 7.34 0.10 -6.13
C GLY A 42 7.71 -1.27 -6.69
N GLN A 43 8.25 -2.18 -5.89
CA GLN A 43 8.77 -3.47 -6.33
C GLN A 43 7.97 -4.63 -5.73
N TRP A 44 7.61 -5.57 -6.59
CA TRP A 44 6.71 -6.64 -6.25
C TRP A 44 7.22 -7.97 -6.77
N ARG A 45 6.82 -9.05 -6.09
CA ARG A 45 7.08 -10.43 -6.49
C ARG A 45 5.78 -11.19 -6.62
N ALA A 46 5.50 -11.69 -7.82
CA ALA A 46 4.47 -12.69 -8.03
C ALA A 46 5.08 -14.09 -7.84
N THR A 47 4.37 -14.94 -7.10
CA THR A 47 4.64 -16.37 -7.01
C THR A 47 3.37 -17.13 -7.32
N PHE A 48 3.50 -18.24 -8.05
CA PHE A 48 2.40 -19.17 -8.26
C PHE A 48 2.96 -20.54 -8.62
N ARG A 49 2.15 -21.57 -8.48
CA ARG A 49 2.46 -22.94 -8.89
C ARG A 49 1.57 -23.33 -10.04
N LEU A 50 2.16 -23.80 -11.14
CA LEU A 50 1.46 -24.47 -12.22
C LEU A 50 1.50 -25.99 -11.97
N ASN A 51 0.37 -26.66 -12.07
CA ASN A 51 0.31 -28.10 -12.23
C ASN A 51 -0.34 -28.41 -13.58
N ILE A 52 0.19 -29.38 -14.30
CA ILE A 52 -0.37 -29.83 -15.57
C ILE A 52 -0.93 -31.22 -15.37
N PHE A 53 -2.21 -31.40 -15.64
CA PHE A 53 -2.88 -32.68 -15.64
C PHE A 53 -3.14 -33.16 -17.07
N TYR A 54 -3.01 -34.47 -17.24
CA TYR A 54 -3.29 -35.17 -18.49
C TYR A 54 -4.69 -35.73 -18.42
N ALA A 55 -5.60 -35.27 -19.28
CA ALA A 55 -6.99 -35.69 -19.20
C ALA A 55 -7.23 -37.14 -19.64
N ASN A 56 -6.32 -37.80 -20.38
CA ASN A 56 -6.45 -39.20 -20.83
C ASN A 56 -5.08 -39.87 -21.11
N ASN A 57 -5.01 -41.21 -20.99
CA ASN A 57 -3.82 -42.08 -21.23
C ASN A 57 -3.28 -42.12 -22.69
N GLY A 58 -3.65 -41.16 -23.53
CA GLY A 58 -3.25 -41.07 -24.94
C GLY A 58 -2.78 -39.68 -25.31
N ALA A 59 -1.90 -39.09 -24.48
CA ALA A 59 -1.40 -37.74 -24.69
C ALA A 59 -0.78 -37.59 -26.08
N SER A 60 -1.38 -36.76 -26.92
CA SER A 60 -0.77 -36.33 -28.17
C SER A 60 0.24 -35.22 -27.90
N SER A 61 1.44 -35.35 -28.49
CA SER A 61 2.51 -34.35 -28.48
C SER A 61 2.29 -33.20 -29.46
N THR A 62 1.06 -32.98 -29.93
CA THR A 62 0.72 -31.95 -30.93
C THR A 62 -0.20 -30.85 -30.39
N ALA A 63 -0.79 -31.00 -29.19
CA ALA A 63 -1.67 -29.98 -28.60
C ALA A 63 -0.83 -28.85 -27.96
N ASN A 64 -0.90 -27.64 -28.53
CA ASN A 64 -0.21 -26.47 -27.99
C ASN A 64 -0.83 -26.05 -26.64
N ASN A 65 0.00 -25.89 -25.61
CA ASN A 65 -0.39 -25.30 -24.33
C ASN A 65 0.68 -24.31 -23.83
N THR A 66 0.41 -23.03 -24.06
CA THR A 66 1.27 -21.93 -23.61
C THR A 66 0.48 -20.97 -22.75
N PHE A 67 1.16 -20.12 -21.98
CA PHE A 67 0.50 -19.01 -21.32
C PHE A 67 1.34 -17.75 -21.40
N TYR A 68 0.64 -16.63 -21.25
CA TYR A 68 1.22 -15.29 -21.25
C TYR A 68 0.85 -14.60 -19.95
N ALA A 69 1.73 -13.76 -19.44
CA ALA A 69 1.45 -12.97 -18.25
C ALA A 69 1.78 -11.48 -18.48
N TRP A 70 1.03 -10.57 -17.86
CA TRP A 70 1.33 -9.14 -17.90
C TRP A 70 0.77 -8.42 -16.67
N LEU A 71 1.21 -7.18 -16.46
CA LEU A 71 0.66 -6.33 -15.40
C LEU A 71 -0.59 -5.60 -15.91
N PRO A 72 -1.67 -5.58 -15.12
CA PRO A 72 -2.83 -4.78 -15.44
C PRO A 72 -2.54 -3.29 -15.20
N GLY A 73 -3.07 -2.44 -16.08
CA GLY A 73 -3.00 -0.99 -15.90
C GLY A 73 -3.82 -0.52 -14.69
N LEU A 74 -3.40 0.60 -14.11
CA LEU A 74 -4.00 1.27 -12.96
C LEU A 74 -4.94 2.39 -13.42
N ASP A 75 -6.17 2.41 -12.93
CA ASP A 75 -7.04 3.58 -12.98
C ASP A 75 -6.57 4.58 -11.92
N THR A 76 -5.94 5.67 -12.36
CA THR A 76 -5.38 6.70 -11.47
C THR A 76 -6.43 7.44 -10.65
N ARG A 77 -7.70 7.40 -11.05
CA ARG A 77 -8.80 8.03 -10.30
C ARG A 77 -9.24 7.19 -9.10
N THR A 78 -9.23 5.87 -9.25
CA THR A 78 -9.70 4.94 -8.21
C THR A 78 -8.57 4.21 -7.49
N GLY A 79 -7.36 4.23 -8.05
CA GLY A 79 -6.21 3.46 -7.57
C GLY A 79 -6.36 1.96 -7.78
N ARG A 80 -7.30 1.50 -8.61
CA ARG A 80 -7.60 0.07 -8.82
C ARG A 80 -7.23 -0.38 -10.24
N PRO A 81 -7.19 -1.68 -10.55
CA PRO A 81 -6.95 -2.13 -11.92
C PRO A 81 -8.05 -1.64 -12.87
N LEU A 82 -7.67 -1.35 -14.12
CA LEU A 82 -8.61 -1.06 -15.19
C LEU A 82 -9.52 -2.28 -15.44
N THR A 83 -10.81 -2.02 -15.66
CA THR A 83 -11.88 -3.05 -15.73
C THR A 83 -11.66 -4.08 -16.83
N ALA A 84 -10.94 -3.71 -17.89
CA ALA A 84 -10.49 -4.61 -18.94
C ALA A 84 -9.00 -4.91 -18.74
N TYR A 85 -8.69 -6.05 -18.11
CA TYR A 85 -7.32 -6.55 -17.93
C TYR A 85 -6.54 -6.76 -19.23
N ILE A 86 -7.13 -6.50 -20.40
CA ILE A 86 -6.47 -6.49 -21.69
C ILE A 86 -5.48 -5.32 -21.79
N GLN A 87 -5.68 -4.23 -21.05
CA GLN A 87 -4.77 -3.09 -21.06
C GLN A 87 -3.49 -3.40 -20.31
N ARG A 88 -2.40 -3.51 -21.07
CA ARG A 88 -1.08 -3.91 -20.61
C ARG A 88 -0.22 -2.70 -20.33
N VAL A 89 0.63 -2.84 -19.32
CA VAL A 89 1.67 -1.85 -19.03
C VAL A 89 2.83 -2.05 -20.03
N THR A 90 3.29 -0.96 -20.64
CA THR A 90 4.31 -1.00 -21.70
C THR A 90 5.73 -1.23 -21.20
N SER A 91 5.99 -1.00 -19.91
CA SER A 91 7.29 -1.25 -19.28
C SER A 91 7.13 -1.81 -17.85
N PRO A 92 6.86 -3.11 -17.70
CA PRO A 92 6.64 -3.75 -16.41
C PRO A 92 7.90 -3.92 -15.55
N GLY A 93 9.09 -3.71 -16.13
CA GLY A 93 10.39 -3.90 -15.47
C GLY A 93 10.59 -5.32 -14.91
N TRP A 94 10.27 -6.34 -15.71
CA TRP A 94 10.45 -7.74 -15.34
C TRP A 94 11.91 -8.03 -14.95
N ASN A 95 12.12 -8.68 -13.80
CA ASN A 95 13.44 -9.15 -13.38
C ASN A 95 13.32 -10.41 -12.50
N ASN A 96 14.46 -11.07 -12.24
CA ASN A 96 14.57 -12.27 -11.40
C ASN A 96 13.47 -13.32 -11.68
N MET A 97 13.27 -13.63 -12.96
CA MET A 97 12.27 -14.60 -13.41
C MET A 97 12.80 -16.01 -13.23
N THR A 98 12.15 -16.80 -12.38
CA THR A 98 12.51 -18.18 -12.09
C THR A 98 11.29 -19.08 -12.24
N GLY A 99 11.54 -20.31 -12.67
CA GLY A 99 10.52 -21.32 -12.92
C GLY A 99 11.10 -22.73 -12.90
N PRO A 100 10.27 -23.77 -13.06
CA PRO A 100 10.75 -25.14 -13.17
C PRO A 100 11.62 -25.32 -14.41
N ALA A 101 12.59 -26.23 -14.35
CA ALA A 101 13.53 -26.51 -15.44
C ALA A 101 12.83 -26.94 -16.75
N SER A 102 11.59 -27.42 -16.69
CA SER A 102 10.80 -27.83 -17.84
C SER A 102 10.14 -26.66 -18.61
N VAL A 103 10.15 -25.44 -18.06
CA VAL A 103 9.49 -24.26 -18.65
C VAL A 103 10.50 -23.13 -18.85
N ARG A 104 10.54 -22.59 -20.07
CA ARG A 104 11.28 -21.36 -20.38
C ARG A 104 10.39 -20.14 -20.18
N ILE A 105 10.98 -19.08 -19.65
CA ILE A 105 10.34 -17.76 -19.50
C ILE A 105 11.06 -16.79 -20.42
N SER A 106 10.31 -16.11 -21.28
CA SER A 106 10.82 -15.05 -22.14
C SER A 106 10.04 -13.77 -21.90
N SER A 107 10.72 -12.63 -21.83
CA SER A 107 10.08 -11.32 -21.70
C SER A 107 10.00 -10.62 -23.05
N ALA A 108 8.81 -10.18 -23.41
CA ALA A 108 8.57 -9.15 -24.41
C ALA A 108 8.27 -7.81 -23.72
N THR A 109 8.16 -6.74 -24.51
CA THR A 109 7.96 -5.36 -24.03
C THR A 109 6.84 -5.25 -22.99
N GLU A 110 5.69 -5.88 -23.22
CA GLU A 110 4.50 -5.72 -22.37
C GLU A 110 4.07 -7.00 -21.64
N ARG A 111 4.75 -8.13 -21.89
CA ARG A 111 4.29 -9.44 -21.40
C ARG A 111 5.43 -10.43 -21.23
N LEU A 112 5.19 -11.41 -20.38
CA LEU A 112 5.96 -12.64 -20.29
C LEU A 112 5.31 -13.73 -21.13
N LEU A 113 6.14 -14.57 -21.72
CA LEU A 113 5.77 -15.73 -22.49
C LEU A 113 6.37 -16.98 -21.83
N PHE A 114 5.56 -18.02 -21.70
CA PHE A 114 5.94 -19.27 -21.05
C PHE A 114 5.79 -20.44 -22.02
N PHE A 115 6.88 -21.17 -22.19
CA PHE A 115 7.03 -22.22 -23.21
C PHE A 115 7.63 -23.49 -22.60
N GLY A 116 7.38 -24.64 -23.22
CA GLY A 116 8.08 -25.88 -22.91
C GLY A 116 9.58 -25.81 -23.26
N THR A 117 10.35 -26.75 -22.74
CA THR A 117 11.78 -26.94 -23.06
C THR A 117 12.07 -28.12 -23.96
N GLY A 118 11.04 -28.92 -24.30
CA GLY A 118 11.16 -30.14 -25.09
C GLY A 118 11.33 -29.90 -26.59
N SER A 119 11.16 -30.95 -27.38
CA SER A 119 11.24 -30.89 -28.85
C SER A 119 10.14 -30.02 -29.50
N ASN A 120 9.08 -29.70 -28.76
CA ASN A 120 8.06 -28.74 -29.13
C ASN A 120 7.90 -27.70 -28.02
N ASP A 121 8.44 -26.50 -28.23
CA ASP A 121 8.40 -25.39 -27.25
C ASP A 121 6.97 -24.92 -26.96
N ASN A 122 5.98 -25.27 -27.80
CA ASN A 122 4.58 -24.93 -27.56
C ASN A 122 3.89 -25.88 -26.56
N ILE A 123 4.61 -26.86 -26.01
CA ILE A 123 4.02 -27.87 -25.11
C ILE A 123 4.70 -27.88 -23.75
N ILE A 124 3.95 -27.48 -22.72
CA ILE A 124 4.33 -27.57 -21.31
C ILE A 124 3.80 -28.89 -20.73
N THR A 125 4.70 -29.86 -20.54
CA THR A 125 4.37 -31.21 -20.05
C THR A 125 4.50 -31.36 -18.53
N SER A 126 5.13 -30.41 -17.86
CA SER A 126 5.22 -30.40 -16.40
C SER A 126 5.24 -28.98 -15.88
N GLY A 127 4.72 -28.81 -14.67
CA GLY A 127 4.65 -27.53 -13.99
C GLY A 127 5.52 -27.49 -12.74
N GLY A 128 5.52 -26.34 -12.08
CA GLY A 128 6.27 -26.11 -10.87
C GLY A 128 6.01 -24.71 -10.34
N THR A 129 6.84 -24.28 -9.40
CA THR A 129 6.75 -22.94 -8.80
C THR A 129 7.45 -21.93 -9.68
N PHE A 130 6.77 -20.83 -9.94
CA PHE A 130 7.28 -19.65 -10.60
C PHE A 130 7.47 -18.52 -9.59
N SER A 131 8.51 -17.72 -9.79
CA SER A 131 8.71 -16.46 -9.08
C SER A 131 9.18 -15.40 -10.06
N ILE A 132 8.49 -14.27 -10.08
CA ILE A 132 8.67 -13.19 -11.04
C ILE A 132 8.66 -11.89 -10.28
N ASN A 133 9.72 -11.11 -10.38
CA ASN A 133 9.74 -9.76 -9.84
C ASN A 133 9.37 -8.75 -10.94
N PHE A 134 8.72 -7.66 -10.56
CA PHE A 134 8.29 -6.58 -11.44
C PHE A 134 8.17 -5.25 -10.70
N THR A 135 8.04 -4.15 -11.44
CA THR A 135 7.87 -2.80 -10.87
C THR A 135 6.47 -2.24 -11.16
N THR A 136 5.92 -1.51 -10.20
CA THR A 136 4.74 -0.64 -10.36
C THR A 136 5.10 0.84 -10.29
N ALA A 137 6.33 1.18 -9.91
CA ALA A 137 6.79 2.56 -9.85
C ALA A 137 6.87 3.17 -11.26
N GLY A 138 6.19 4.31 -11.43
CA GLY A 138 6.31 5.15 -12.63
C GLY A 138 5.70 4.57 -13.92
N ASN A 139 4.98 3.45 -13.85
CA ASN A 139 4.44 2.78 -15.04
C ASN A 139 2.92 2.56 -15.00
N ASN A 140 2.21 3.18 -14.05
CA ASN A 140 0.75 3.06 -13.89
C ASN A 140 0.28 1.60 -13.88
N ALA A 141 1.03 0.70 -13.22
CA ALA A 141 0.66 -0.69 -13.04
C ALA A 141 -0.01 -0.90 -11.68
N TYR A 142 -1.01 -1.77 -11.62
CA TYR A 142 -1.48 -2.32 -10.34
C TYR A 142 -0.65 -3.56 -9.98
N PRO A 143 -0.30 -3.79 -8.69
CA PRO A 143 0.53 -4.91 -8.27
C PRO A 143 -0.21 -6.25 -8.35
N ALA A 144 -0.45 -6.74 -9.56
CA ALA A 144 -1.08 -8.01 -9.85
C ALA A 144 -0.48 -8.60 -11.13
N LEU A 145 -0.62 -9.92 -11.32
CA LEU A 145 -0.22 -10.58 -12.54
C LEU A 145 -1.45 -11.17 -13.22
N PHE A 146 -1.83 -10.65 -14.38
CA PHE A 146 -2.86 -11.25 -15.22
C PHE A 146 -2.22 -12.28 -16.14
N MET A 147 -2.78 -13.47 -16.20
CA MET A 147 -2.31 -14.60 -16.97
C MET A 147 -3.42 -15.07 -17.91
N ARG A 148 -3.04 -15.39 -19.15
CA ARG A 148 -3.93 -16.00 -20.14
C ARG A 148 -3.30 -17.30 -20.59
N TYR A 149 -3.89 -18.41 -20.18
CA TYR A 149 -3.55 -19.73 -20.70
C TYR A 149 -4.29 -19.98 -21.99
N THR A 150 -3.59 -20.50 -22.99
CA THR A 150 -4.14 -20.87 -24.29
C THR A 150 -3.83 -22.33 -24.56
N HIS A 151 -4.88 -23.11 -24.78
CA HIS A 151 -4.79 -24.48 -25.25
C HIS A 151 -5.46 -24.58 -26.62
N ILE A 152 -4.79 -25.21 -27.59
CA ILE A 152 -5.34 -25.51 -28.91
C ILE A 152 -5.40 -27.03 -29.03
N SER A 153 -6.62 -27.57 -29.13
CA SER A 153 -6.83 -29.00 -29.41
C SER A 153 -6.41 -29.33 -30.85
N GLU A 154 -6.13 -30.60 -31.13
CA GLU A 154 -5.74 -31.08 -32.47
C GLU A 154 -6.75 -30.73 -33.58
N ASN A 155 -8.02 -30.54 -33.22
CA ASN A 155 -9.10 -30.15 -34.13
C ASN A 155 -9.23 -28.63 -34.33
N GLY A 156 -8.26 -27.84 -33.85
CA GLY A 156 -8.26 -26.37 -33.95
C GLY A 156 -9.16 -25.66 -32.93
N GLY A 157 -9.79 -26.39 -32.01
CA GLY A 157 -10.60 -25.81 -30.94
C GLY A 157 -9.71 -25.20 -29.86
N GLY A 158 -9.69 -23.86 -29.79
CA GLY A 158 -8.97 -23.08 -28.77
C GLY A 158 -9.80 -22.88 -27.50
N GLN A 159 -9.19 -23.04 -26.33
CA GLN A 159 -9.74 -22.62 -25.04
C GLN A 159 -8.78 -21.65 -24.39
N GLU A 160 -9.35 -20.61 -23.78
CA GLU A 160 -8.58 -19.59 -23.06
C GLU A 160 -9.08 -19.44 -21.65
N THR A 161 -8.16 -19.51 -20.70
CA THR A 161 -8.48 -19.41 -19.28
C THR A 161 -7.77 -18.19 -18.70
N PRO A 162 -8.49 -17.09 -18.41
CA PRO A 162 -7.93 -15.94 -17.73
C PRO A 162 -7.79 -16.22 -16.23
N LEU A 163 -6.66 -15.79 -15.68
CA LEU A 163 -6.31 -15.96 -14.28
C LEU A 163 -5.61 -14.70 -13.78
N LEU A 164 -5.91 -14.31 -12.56
CA LEU A 164 -5.28 -13.18 -11.90
C LEU A 164 -4.62 -13.63 -10.59
N VAL A 165 -3.34 -13.29 -10.44
CA VAL A 165 -2.57 -13.43 -9.21
C VAL A 165 -2.62 -12.10 -8.48
N LEU A 166 -3.21 -12.10 -7.29
CA LEU A 166 -3.46 -10.89 -6.51
C LEU A 166 -2.59 -10.80 -5.26
N PRO A 167 -2.39 -9.58 -4.73
CA PRO A 167 -1.88 -9.40 -3.38
C PRO A 167 -2.75 -10.12 -2.35
N GLY A 168 -2.13 -10.72 -1.34
CA GLY A 168 -2.86 -11.42 -0.27
C GLY A 168 -3.20 -12.89 -0.55
N GLY A 169 -2.57 -13.51 -1.56
CA GLY A 169 -2.54 -14.98 -1.66
C GLY A 169 -3.64 -15.64 -2.50
N ILE A 170 -4.28 -14.94 -3.44
CA ILE A 170 -5.46 -15.44 -4.15
C ILE A 170 -5.18 -15.65 -5.64
N CYS A 171 -5.48 -16.86 -6.14
CA CYS A 171 -5.66 -17.16 -7.57
C CYS A 171 -7.12 -16.85 -7.93
N HIS A 172 -7.39 -15.85 -8.75
CA HIS A 172 -8.75 -15.51 -9.18
C HIS A 172 -8.97 -15.88 -10.65
N GLY A 173 -9.86 -16.85 -10.90
CA GLY A 173 -10.27 -17.21 -12.26
C GLY A 173 -11.28 -16.22 -12.82
N GLY A 174 -11.04 -15.68 -14.00
CA GLY A 174 -11.96 -14.75 -14.66
C GLY A 174 -11.26 -13.59 -15.37
N ALA A 175 -11.97 -12.97 -16.31
CA ALA A 175 -11.49 -11.81 -17.07
C ALA A 175 -11.80 -10.47 -16.39
N THR A 176 -12.51 -10.47 -15.26
CA THR A 176 -12.97 -9.28 -14.54
C THR A 176 -12.38 -9.21 -13.14
N PRO A 177 -11.95 -8.03 -12.65
CA PRO A 177 -11.51 -7.87 -11.28
C PRO A 177 -12.57 -8.27 -10.25
N PRO A 178 -12.18 -8.84 -9.10
CA PRO A 178 -13.03 -8.81 -7.93
C PRO A 178 -13.44 -7.36 -7.62
N ALA A 179 -14.73 -7.12 -7.33
CA ALA A 179 -15.25 -5.78 -7.06
C ALA A 179 -14.59 -5.08 -5.85
N THR A 180 -13.91 -5.85 -4.99
CA THR A 180 -13.39 -5.43 -3.69
C THR A 180 -11.86 -5.34 -3.64
N LEU A 181 -11.17 -5.19 -4.77
CA LEU A 181 -9.71 -4.98 -4.72
C LEU A 181 -9.37 -3.66 -4.00
N PRO A 182 -8.40 -3.68 -3.05
CA PRO A 182 -7.95 -2.46 -2.39
C PRO A 182 -7.25 -1.55 -3.42
N PRO A 183 -7.36 -0.22 -3.30
CA PRO A 183 -6.57 0.69 -4.12
C PRO A 183 -5.07 0.51 -3.84
N ILE A 184 -4.22 0.87 -4.81
CA ILE A 184 -2.76 0.76 -4.70
C ILE A 184 -2.21 1.53 -3.49
N THR A 185 -2.85 2.61 -3.07
CA THR A 185 -2.48 3.40 -1.88
C THR A 185 -2.72 2.68 -0.55
N GLU A 186 -3.46 1.57 -0.54
CA GLU A 186 -3.56 0.69 0.63
C GLU A 186 -2.51 -0.42 0.59
N LEU A 187 -2.06 -0.81 -0.61
CA LEU A 187 -1.05 -1.86 -0.83
C LEU A 187 0.38 -1.34 -0.71
N GLU A 188 0.61 -0.13 -1.23
CA GLU A 188 1.81 0.66 -1.12
C GLU A 188 1.42 2.04 -0.60
N PRO A 189 1.23 2.13 0.72
CA PRO A 189 0.90 3.40 1.32
C PRO A 189 1.99 4.44 1.07
N PRO A 190 1.63 5.64 0.56
CA PRO A 190 2.61 6.70 0.39
C PRO A 190 3.21 7.07 1.75
N GLU A 191 4.45 7.58 1.73
CA GLU A 191 5.02 8.15 2.94
C GLU A 191 4.15 9.31 3.43
N PRO A 192 3.89 9.38 4.74
CA PRO A 192 3.06 10.43 5.29
C PRO A 192 3.78 11.78 5.18
N GLU A 193 3.17 12.71 4.46
CA GLU A 193 3.63 14.09 4.40
C GLU A 193 3.02 14.88 5.55
N PHE A 194 3.86 15.42 6.45
CA PHE A 194 3.43 16.26 7.56
C PHE A 194 3.78 17.72 7.28
N SER A 195 2.83 18.63 7.50
CA SER A 195 3.07 20.08 7.40
C SER A 195 2.58 20.84 8.63
N LEU A 196 3.40 21.78 9.10
CA LEU A 196 3.08 22.70 10.20
C LEU A 196 2.54 24.03 9.65
N LYS A 197 1.40 24.52 10.17
CA LYS A 197 0.73 25.73 9.63
C LYS A 197 1.07 27.06 10.32
N SER A 198 1.56 27.10 11.56
CA SER A 198 2.04 28.32 12.24
C SER A 198 2.86 27.96 13.48
N ALA A 199 3.86 28.76 13.86
CA ALA A 199 4.63 28.56 15.10
C ALA A 199 5.36 29.82 15.61
N VAL A 200 4.70 30.97 15.66
CA VAL A 200 5.18 32.09 16.48
C VAL A 200 4.15 32.41 17.55
N TRP A 201 4.48 32.13 18.80
CA TRP A 201 3.64 32.42 19.95
C TRP A 201 4.20 33.62 20.70
N GLU A 202 3.51 34.74 20.58
CA GLU A 202 3.81 35.93 21.36
C GLU A 202 2.97 35.92 22.64
N LEU A 203 3.63 35.92 23.79
CA LEU A 203 2.97 36.00 25.09
C LEU A 203 2.64 37.46 25.41
N ASN A 204 1.53 37.71 26.09
CA ASN A 204 1.27 39.01 26.71
C ASN A 204 2.30 39.27 27.81
N ALA A 205 2.54 40.56 28.08
CA ALA A 205 3.36 40.96 29.21
C ALA A 205 2.74 40.43 30.52
N ALA A 206 3.61 39.98 31.43
CA ALA A 206 3.26 39.55 32.78
C ALA A 206 4.15 40.30 33.77
N ASP A 207 3.63 40.63 34.96
CA ASP A 207 4.43 41.20 36.03
C ASP A 207 5.29 40.10 36.67
N VAL A 208 6.60 40.34 36.79
CA VAL A 208 7.55 39.42 37.46
C VAL A 208 7.14 39.16 38.92
N GLY A 209 6.46 40.10 39.56
CA GLY A 209 5.86 39.93 40.89
C GLY A 209 4.85 38.78 40.95
N ASP A 210 4.05 38.61 39.89
CA ASP A 210 2.97 37.63 39.80
C ASP A 210 3.46 36.21 39.47
N LEU A 211 4.70 36.09 38.99
CA LEU A 211 5.28 34.79 38.68
C LEU A 211 5.59 34.03 39.98
N PRO A 212 5.15 32.78 40.13
CA PRO A 212 5.51 31.96 41.28
C PRO A 212 6.99 31.54 41.19
N GLU A 213 7.66 31.48 42.34
CA GLU A 213 9.00 30.88 42.44
C GLU A 213 8.95 29.43 41.95
N VAL A 214 9.98 28.99 41.22
CA VAL A 214 10.03 27.63 40.66
C VAL A 214 10.01 26.53 41.73
N THR A 215 10.47 26.85 42.93
CA THR A 215 10.47 25.98 44.11
C THR A 215 9.13 25.95 44.84
N ALA A 216 8.20 26.87 44.54
CA ALA A 216 6.90 26.92 45.19
C ALA A 216 6.02 25.73 44.75
N PRO A 217 5.24 25.14 45.67
CA PRO A 217 4.24 24.15 45.30
C PRO A 217 3.12 24.79 44.47
N GLY A 218 2.53 24.01 43.55
CA GLY A 218 1.42 24.46 42.71
C GLY A 218 1.76 24.62 41.23
N ASN A 219 0.85 25.28 40.51
CA ASN A 219 0.94 25.53 39.08
C ASN A 219 1.75 26.80 38.80
N GLY A 220 2.32 26.89 37.59
CA GLY A 220 2.95 28.12 37.12
C GLY A 220 1.93 29.20 36.81
N TYR A 221 2.41 30.42 36.57
CA TYR A 221 1.58 31.51 36.07
C TYR A 221 1.13 31.19 34.64
N ALA A 222 -0.18 31.11 34.42
CA ALA A 222 -0.74 30.82 33.09
C ALA A 222 -0.59 32.04 32.17
N ALA A 223 0.39 31.99 31.26
CA ALA A 223 0.64 33.07 30.33
C ALA A 223 -0.46 33.17 29.28
N SER A 224 -0.93 34.40 29.03
CA SER A 224 -1.87 34.66 27.95
C SER A 224 -1.13 34.77 26.62
N ILE A 225 -1.57 34.03 25.60
CA ILE A 225 -0.98 34.04 24.26
C ILE A 225 -1.78 34.99 23.36
N LYS A 226 -1.09 35.92 22.67
CA LYS A 226 -1.73 36.81 21.69
C LYS A 226 -2.31 36.00 20.54
N ASN A 227 -3.48 36.40 20.04
CA ASN A 227 -4.14 35.80 18.88
C ASN A 227 -4.24 34.26 18.95
N ILE A 228 -4.56 33.72 20.14
CA ILE A 228 -4.56 32.26 20.39
C ILE A 228 -5.38 31.46 19.36
N GLY A 229 -6.50 32.01 18.87
CA GLY A 229 -7.35 31.38 17.85
C GLY A 229 -6.68 31.17 16.48
N SER A 230 -5.59 31.90 16.18
CA SER A 230 -4.80 31.78 14.95
C SER A 230 -3.47 31.04 15.15
N ASN A 231 -3.17 30.61 16.38
CA ASN A 231 -1.85 30.16 16.80
C ASN A 231 -1.82 28.67 17.19
N ASN A 232 -2.73 27.88 16.63
CA ASN A 232 -2.76 26.44 16.85
C ASN A 232 -1.56 25.76 16.19
N LEU A 233 -1.00 24.78 16.90
CA LEU A 233 -0.10 23.80 16.30
C LEU A 233 -0.96 22.81 15.51
N CYS A 234 -1.00 22.93 14.18
CA CYS A 234 -1.74 22.01 13.33
C CYS A 234 -0.77 21.15 12.51
N VAL A 235 -1.03 19.86 12.50
CA VAL A 235 -0.33 18.87 11.68
C VAL A 235 -1.33 18.37 10.63
N SER A 236 -1.07 18.69 9.37
CA SER A 236 -1.81 18.11 8.23
C SER A 236 -1.07 16.90 7.69
N TYR A 237 -1.80 15.83 7.36
CA TYR A 237 -1.25 14.59 6.84
C TYR A 237 -2.15 13.94 5.79
N VAL A 238 -1.54 13.18 4.88
CA VAL A 238 -2.25 12.31 3.94
C VAL A 238 -2.88 11.16 4.74
N SER A 239 -4.18 10.90 4.54
CA SER A 239 -4.90 9.85 5.30
C SER A 239 -4.56 8.44 4.83
N ALA A 240 -4.19 8.28 3.56
CA ALA A 240 -3.65 7.04 3.02
C ALA A 240 -2.28 6.74 3.65
N GLY A 241 -2.07 5.50 4.09
CA GLY A 241 -0.80 5.05 4.63
C GLY A 241 -0.47 5.40 6.08
N VAL A 242 -1.27 6.27 6.70
CA VAL A 242 -1.27 6.49 8.16
C VAL A 242 -2.39 5.74 8.88
N ARG A 243 -3.28 5.09 8.13
CA ARG A 243 -4.42 4.35 8.67
C ARG A 243 -3.98 3.36 9.73
N ASN A 244 -4.51 3.51 10.94
CA ASN A 244 -4.25 2.69 12.13
C ASN A 244 -2.78 2.69 12.61
N LYS A 245 -1.98 3.68 12.19
CA LYS A 245 -0.62 3.87 12.71
C LYS A 245 -0.64 4.87 13.87
N GLU A 246 0.21 4.61 14.84
CA GLU A 246 0.42 5.49 15.99
C GLU A 246 1.67 6.35 15.76
N TYR A 247 1.63 7.60 16.22
CA TYR A 247 2.74 8.54 16.10
C TYR A 247 2.95 9.26 17.44
N ALA A 248 4.21 9.49 17.81
CA ALA A 248 4.56 10.35 18.92
C ALA A 248 4.85 11.76 18.42
N LEU A 249 4.36 12.76 19.17
CA LEU A 249 4.79 14.14 19.05
C LEU A 249 5.77 14.45 20.20
N GLY A 250 7.02 14.75 19.85
CA GLY A 250 8.08 15.11 20.78
C GLY A 250 8.54 16.55 20.60
N VAL A 251 9.27 17.05 21.61
CA VAL A 251 10.01 18.31 21.54
C VAL A 251 11.48 18.04 21.86
N THR A 252 12.41 18.60 21.10
CA THR A 252 13.87 18.33 21.27
C THR A 252 14.62 19.42 22.03
N ASN A 253 13.93 20.41 22.60
CA ASN A 253 14.56 21.47 23.37
C ASN A 253 15.24 20.94 24.63
N GLY A 254 16.36 21.58 25.00
CA GLY A 254 17.05 21.31 26.26
C GLY A 254 16.16 21.63 27.45
N THR A 255 16.20 20.74 28.44
CA THR A 255 15.37 20.85 29.64
C THR A 255 16.26 20.94 30.86
N ASN A 256 15.94 21.84 31.78
CA ASN A 256 16.69 22.03 33.01
C ASN A 256 15.85 21.63 34.23
N LEU A 257 16.50 20.95 35.17
CA LEU A 257 15.90 20.66 36.47
C LEU A 257 15.97 21.91 37.34
N GLN A 258 14.83 22.57 37.54
CA GLN A 258 14.69 23.79 38.34
C GLN A 258 13.68 23.53 39.46
N GLY A 259 14.09 23.71 40.72
CA GLY A 259 13.21 23.48 41.88
C GLY A 259 12.55 22.08 41.92
N GLY A 260 13.23 21.06 41.40
CA GLY A 260 12.70 19.69 41.30
C GLY A 260 11.77 19.43 40.11
N ARG A 261 11.59 20.39 39.21
CA ARG A 261 10.74 20.32 38.02
C ARG A 261 11.60 20.31 36.77
N ASN A 262 11.26 19.51 35.77
CA ASN A 262 11.91 19.59 34.47
C ASN A 262 11.20 20.66 33.63
N LEU A 263 11.90 21.72 33.24
CA LEU A 263 11.33 22.88 32.55
C LEU A 263 12.16 23.25 31.33
N PHE A 264 11.52 23.86 30.33
CA PHE A 264 12.20 24.61 29.29
C PHE A 264 12.60 25.99 29.81
N MET A 265 13.45 26.70 29.06
CA MET A 265 14.03 27.97 29.49
C MET A 265 13.97 29.01 28.37
N MET A 266 13.23 30.10 28.59
CA MET A 266 13.36 31.28 27.75
C MET A 266 14.52 32.14 28.25
N ASN A 267 15.34 32.60 27.30
CA ASN A 267 16.51 33.41 27.60
C ASN A 267 16.18 34.89 27.40
N GLY A 268 16.54 35.69 28.40
CA GLY A 268 16.45 37.14 28.37
C GLY A 268 17.82 37.81 28.35
N ALA A 269 17.82 39.15 28.41
CA ALA A 269 19.05 39.93 28.45
C ALA A 269 19.86 39.66 29.73
N ALA A 270 21.17 39.89 29.66
CA ALA A 270 22.10 39.77 30.79
C ALA A 270 22.05 38.43 31.56
N GLY A 271 21.69 37.34 30.87
CA GLY A 271 21.57 36.02 31.49
C GLY A 271 20.29 35.80 32.30
N SER A 272 19.30 36.71 32.19
CA SER A 272 17.98 36.50 32.76
C SER A 272 17.33 35.26 32.17
N GLN A 273 16.71 34.48 33.03
CA GLN A 273 16.14 33.18 32.69
C GLN A 273 14.69 33.10 33.14
N LEU A 274 13.83 32.62 32.25
CA LEU A 274 12.40 32.43 32.51
C LEU A 274 12.01 30.97 32.25
N PRO A 275 11.97 30.12 33.29
CA PRO A 275 11.53 28.75 33.17
C PRO A 275 10.05 28.64 32.78
N TYR A 276 9.72 27.64 31.97
CA TYR A 276 8.35 27.38 31.57
C TYR A 276 8.06 25.91 31.26
N ASN A 277 6.77 25.57 31.26
CA ASN A 277 6.27 24.34 30.66
C ASN A 277 5.32 24.69 29.50
N LEU A 278 5.16 23.75 28.58
CA LEU A 278 4.28 23.87 27.43
C LEU A 278 3.27 22.73 27.45
N GLN A 279 1.99 23.06 27.37
CA GLN A 279 0.93 22.11 27.10
C GLN A 279 0.35 22.35 25.71
N LEU A 280 -0.01 21.28 25.03
CA LEU A 280 -0.77 21.31 23.78
C LEU A 280 -2.13 20.68 24.06
N VAL A 281 -3.17 21.49 24.10
CA VAL A 281 -4.54 21.04 24.37
C VAL A 281 -5.22 20.72 23.05
N SER A 282 -5.73 19.50 22.92
CA SER A 282 -6.33 19.02 21.68
C SER A 282 -7.63 19.76 21.35
N ASN A 283 -7.77 20.18 20.09
CA ASN A 283 -8.97 20.90 19.63
C ASN A 283 -10.15 19.95 19.33
N ASP A 284 -9.91 18.63 19.30
CA ASP A 284 -10.94 17.60 19.09
C ASP A 284 -11.69 17.23 20.39
N SER A 285 -11.41 17.91 21.51
CA SER A 285 -11.95 17.64 22.84
C SER A 285 -11.60 16.26 23.43
N VAL A 286 -10.69 15.52 22.81
CA VAL A 286 -10.18 14.25 23.34
C VAL A 286 -8.97 14.57 24.22
N THR A 287 -9.17 14.63 25.54
CA THR A 287 -8.10 14.94 26.51
C THR A 287 -6.93 13.94 26.46
N GLY A 288 -7.21 12.71 26.02
CA GLY A 288 -6.21 11.70 25.69
C GLY A 288 -5.18 12.16 24.64
N ASN A 289 -5.49 13.16 23.83
CA ASN A 289 -4.62 13.71 22.79
C ASN A 289 -3.83 14.94 23.25
N ASN A 290 -3.96 15.40 24.50
CA ASN A 290 -3.19 16.53 25.01
C ASN A 290 -1.72 16.15 25.22
N PHE A 291 -0.79 17.08 24.98
CA PHE A 291 0.63 16.88 25.29
C PHE A 291 1.08 17.83 26.40
N SER A 292 2.04 17.38 27.19
CA SER A 292 2.70 18.20 28.21
C SER A 292 4.21 18.05 28.04
N PHE A 293 4.90 19.17 27.98
CA PHE A 293 6.34 19.23 27.78
C PHE A 293 7.00 20.12 28.85
N PRO A 294 8.21 19.77 29.32
CA PRO A 294 8.94 18.53 29.01
C PRO A 294 8.25 17.24 29.47
N ALA A 295 8.25 16.21 28.62
CA ALA A 295 7.66 14.91 28.93
C ALA A 295 8.75 13.92 29.37
N ALA A 296 8.49 13.11 30.40
CA ALA A 296 9.41 12.04 30.81
C ALA A 296 9.34 10.81 29.88
N THR A 297 8.20 10.59 29.24
CA THR A 297 7.95 9.45 28.35
C THR A 297 7.25 9.91 27.08
N ALA A 298 7.57 9.28 25.95
CA ALA A 298 6.88 9.54 24.70
C ALA A 298 5.39 9.20 24.82
N LYS A 299 4.54 10.15 24.44
CA LYS A 299 3.10 9.95 24.32
C LYS A 299 2.75 9.74 22.86
N TYR A 300 2.02 8.68 22.57
CA TYR A 300 1.57 8.34 21.22
C TYR A 300 0.11 8.71 21.03
N ILE A 301 -0.21 9.15 19.81
CA ILE A 301 -1.56 9.40 19.34
C ILE A 301 -1.85 8.52 18.12
N THR A 302 -3.10 8.12 17.97
CA THR A 302 -3.58 7.58 16.70
C THR A 302 -4.09 8.75 15.86
N LEU A 303 -3.55 8.92 14.66
CA LEU A 303 -4.00 10.00 13.78
C LEU A 303 -5.46 9.76 13.37
N SER A 304 -6.30 10.78 13.57
CA SER A 304 -7.72 10.70 13.21
C SER A 304 -7.88 10.58 11.69
N GLN A 305 -8.87 9.83 11.24
CA GLN A 305 -9.17 9.64 9.81
C GLN A 305 -10.32 10.52 9.32
N ALA A 306 -10.79 11.46 10.15
CA ALA A 306 -11.82 12.38 9.71
C ALA A 306 -11.28 13.20 8.53
N PRO A 307 -11.98 13.22 7.38
CA PRO A 307 -11.58 14.08 6.28
C PRO A 307 -11.47 15.51 6.79
N SER A 308 -10.32 16.14 6.61
CA SER A 308 -10.29 17.59 6.60
C SER A 308 -11.11 18.07 5.39
N GLY A 309 -11.50 19.34 5.32
CA GLY A 309 -12.18 19.88 4.13
C GLY A 309 -11.39 19.74 2.81
N VAL A 310 -10.20 19.14 2.84
CA VAL A 310 -9.32 18.84 1.73
C VAL A 310 -9.34 17.32 1.45
N ASN A 311 -9.71 16.96 0.22
CA ASN A 311 -9.84 15.57 -0.23
C ASN A 311 -8.52 14.79 -0.01
N GLY A 312 -8.59 13.64 0.68
CA GLY A 312 -7.45 12.75 0.93
C GLY A 312 -6.48 13.21 2.05
N ARG A 313 -6.76 14.32 2.73
CA ARG A 313 -5.97 14.78 3.89
C ARG A 313 -6.82 14.86 5.15
N SER A 314 -6.16 14.67 6.27
CA SER A 314 -6.70 14.89 7.60
C SER A 314 -5.82 15.89 8.33
N GLU A 315 -6.36 16.49 9.39
CA GLU A 315 -5.65 17.48 10.19
C GLU A 315 -5.97 17.27 11.67
N MET A 316 -4.94 17.42 12.50
CA MET A 316 -5.08 17.49 13.96
C MET A 316 -4.43 18.77 14.44
N CYS A 317 -5.11 19.48 15.33
CA CYS A 317 -4.69 20.77 15.84
C CYS A 317 -4.71 20.78 17.37
N TRP A 318 -3.73 21.47 17.94
CA TRP A 318 -3.64 21.72 19.37
C TRP A 318 -3.48 23.21 19.65
N THR A 319 -4.18 23.68 20.68
CA THR A 319 -4.01 25.01 21.26
C THR A 319 -2.87 24.99 22.28
N PRO A 320 -1.83 25.82 22.14
CA PRO A 320 -0.74 25.90 23.11
C PRO A 320 -1.20 26.59 24.41
N ALA A 321 -0.67 26.13 25.53
CA ALA A 321 -0.78 26.78 26.84
C ALA A 321 0.58 26.78 27.53
N VAL A 322 1.03 27.94 28.01
CA VAL A 322 2.36 28.11 28.61
C VAL A 322 2.21 28.49 30.08
N SER A 323 2.87 27.76 30.98
CA SER A 323 2.98 28.17 32.38
C SER A 323 4.38 28.66 32.69
N LEU A 324 4.48 29.87 33.23
CA LEU A 324 5.73 30.54 33.57
C LEU A 324 6.06 30.39 35.06
N PHE A 325 7.34 30.37 35.35
CA PHE A 325 7.88 30.39 36.71
C PHE A 325 9.01 31.41 36.78
N LYS A 326 9.34 31.88 37.98
CA LYS A 326 10.54 32.69 38.20
C LYS A 326 11.61 31.97 39.02
N THR A 327 12.81 32.49 38.91
CA THR A 327 14.00 32.16 39.69
C THR A 327 14.60 33.45 40.23
N ALA A 328 15.61 33.35 41.09
CA ALA A 328 16.38 34.51 41.54
C ALA A 328 17.05 35.30 40.40
N SER A 329 17.30 34.66 39.24
CA SER A 329 17.86 35.31 38.05
C SER A 329 16.82 35.91 37.11
N THR A 330 15.53 35.73 37.37
CA THR A 330 14.46 36.25 36.48
C THR A 330 14.34 37.76 36.66
N GLN A 331 14.66 38.50 35.61
CA GLN A 331 14.55 39.96 35.55
C GLN A 331 13.41 40.37 34.61
N SER A 332 12.98 41.63 34.69
CA SER A 332 12.06 42.18 33.71
C SER A 332 12.72 42.34 32.34
N GLY A 333 11.97 42.11 31.27
CA GLY A 333 12.45 42.25 29.90
C GLY A 333 11.92 41.18 28.95
N LEU A 334 12.34 41.26 27.70
CA LEU A 334 11.98 40.30 26.67
C LEU A 334 12.73 38.98 26.92
N HIS A 335 11.99 37.87 26.88
CA HIS A 335 12.52 36.52 26.93
C HIS A 335 12.03 35.74 25.71
N THR A 336 12.90 34.93 25.11
CA THR A 336 12.58 34.15 23.91
C THR A 336 13.13 32.73 24.01
N ASP A 337 12.42 31.76 23.43
CA ASP A 337 12.90 30.41 23.15
C ASP A 337 12.36 29.95 21.79
N THR A 338 12.95 28.91 21.21
CA THR A 338 12.51 28.25 19.97
C THR A 338 12.32 26.77 20.20
N VAL A 339 11.08 26.28 20.15
CA VAL A 339 10.77 24.85 20.33
C VAL A 339 10.72 24.08 19.01
N ASN A 340 11.42 22.95 18.96
CA ASN A 340 11.42 22.07 17.77
C ASN A 340 10.54 20.85 18.01
N PHE A 341 9.55 20.64 17.14
CA PHE A 341 8.65 19.49 17.19
C PHE A 341 9.13 18.35 16.28
N VAL A 342 9.04 17.12 16.77
CA VAL A 342 9.39 15.90 16.03
C VAL A 342 8.20 14.95 16.03
N ILE A 343 7.86 14.41 14.85
CA ILE A 343 6.83 13.39 14.69
C ILE A 343 7.53 12.06 14.40
N THR A 344 7.32 11.06 15.25
CA THR A 344 7.97 9.75 15.13
C THR A 344 6.91 8.65 15.01
N PRO A 345 6.92 7.82 13.96
CA PRO A 345 6.04 6.65 13.90
C PRO A 345 6.38 5.66 15.03
N LYS A 346 5.36 5.02 15.61
CA LYS A 346 5.56 3.89 16.50
C LYS A 346 5.99 2.67 15.68
N ALA A 347 7.14 2.10 16.03
CA ALA A 347 7.64 0.86 15.45
C ALA A 347 6.78 -0.35 15.85
#